data_AF-A0A841GVZ6-F1
#
_entry.id   AF-A0A841GVZ6-F1
#
_cell.length_a   1.000
_cell.length_b   1.000
_cell.length_c   1.000
_cell.angle_alpha   90.00
_cell.angle_beta   90.00
_cell.angle_gamma   90.00
#
_symmetry.space_group_name_H-M   'P 1'
#
loop_
_entity.id
_entity.type
_entity.pdbx_description
1 polymer ?
#
loop_
_entity_poly.entity_id
_entity_poly.type
_entity_poly.pdbx_seq_one_letter_code
_entity_poly.pdbx_strand_id
1 'polypeptide(L)'
;MSMNFLNARRGAGALLTLALVACGDDGGGGNTTIPIVTPVEPKANEYMNPVLDSDFPDPAVMRASDGFFYAYATQTTGIRVQVSRSKDLASWSSVSEAMPTKPSWASESQNFWAPDVIERDGKYVMYFSAQVDASKRARPDDGFCIGMAMATAAGGPFVDSGAPVVCGPNFTVIDPMAFDDPQTGKRLLFWGSAGSPLLVRELSADRRTFAAGSSATPVVSVRNGGPSGYDQGLIEGPWVTFENGFYYMYFSGNSCCGTGARYAVLVARATSATGPYTVLTDGSGVAQPVLQAGGKWLAPGHNGVIKDAAGAEWMLYHAIDSSRPNLIPGNTDISRRPLLLDRIRYVNNWPVVGNATLPTTTPQLRPTALP
;
A
#
# COMPACT_ATOMS: atom_id res chain seq x y z
N MET A 1 0.47 2.18 -25.86
CA MET A 1 1.66 1.66 -26.57
C MET A 1 1.70 0.16 -26.34
N SER A 2 1.32 -0.63 -27.34
CA SER A 2 1.32 -2.10 -27.25
C SER A 2 2.73 -2.63 -27.47
N MET A 3 3.24 -3.48 -26.58
CA MET A 3 4.50 -4.20 -26.79
C MET A 3 4.23 -5.71 -26.91
N ASN A 4 4.55 -6.24 -28.08
CA ASN A 4 4.59 -7.67 -28.39
C ASN A 4 5.86 -8.30 -27.80
N PHE A 5 5.73 -9.43 -27.11
CA PHE A 5 6.86 -10.25 -26.66
C PHE A 5 7.32 -11.19 -27.79
N LEU A 6 8.62 -11.16 -28.12
CA LEU A 6 9.27 -12.14 -28.98
C LEU A 6 10.08 -13.16 -28.17
N ASN A 7 10.04 -14.41 -28.65
CA ASN A 7 10.62 -15.63 -28.08
C ASN A 7 12.13 -15.56 -27.79
N ALA A 8 12.52 -16.08 -26.61
CA ALA A 8 13.90 -16.32 -26.23
C ALA A 8 14.47 -17.61 -26.88
N ARG A 9 15.68 -17.52 -27.45
CA ARG A 9 16.51 -18.66 -27.83
C ARG A 9 17.49 -19.01 -26.71
N ARG A 10 17.63 -20.31 -26.47
CA ARG A 10 18.56 -20.95 -25.52
C ARG A 10 20.03 -20.72 -25.92
N GLY A 11 20.89 -20.51 -24.93
CA GLY A 11 22.34 -20.60 -25.05
C GLY A 11 22.92 -21.09 -23.72
N ALA A 12 23.75 -22.13 -23.77
CA ALA A 12 24.23 -22.91 -22.64
C ALA A 12 25.54 -22.38 -22.04
N GLY A 13 25.69 -22.57 -20.72
CA GLY A 13 26.89 -23.08 -20.03
C GLY A 13 28.22 -22.32 -20.09
N ALA A 14 28.67 -21.85 -18.92
CA ALA A 14 30.08 -21.93 -18.53
C ALA A 14 30.20 -21.93 -16.99
N LEU A 15 30.73 -23.03 -16.43
CA LEU A 15 31.25 -23.09 -15.06
C LEU A 15 32.53 -22.23 -15.00
N LEU A 16 32.62 -21.33 -14.01
CA LEU A 16 33.86 -20.63 -13.69
C LEU A 16 34.47 -21.25 -12.43
N THR A 17 35.54 -22.02 -12.62
CA THR A 17 36.45 -22.50 -11.58
C THR A 17 37.23 -21.34 -10.97
N LEU A 18 37.14 -21.17 -9.65
CA LEU A 18 37.90 -20.18 -8.89
C LEU A 18 39.31 -20.75 -8.60
N ALA A 19 40.35 -20.14 -9.18
CA ALA A 19 41.73 -20.44 -8.83
C ALA A 19 42.16 -19.54 -7.64
N LEU A 20 42.59 -20.15 -6.54
CA LEU A 20 43.32 -19.45 -5.48
C LEU A 20 44.73 -19.15 -5.97
N VAL A 21 45.09 -17.86 -6.02
CA VAL A 21 46.49 -17.42 -6.08
C VAL A 21 46.81 -16.76 -4.75
N ALA A 22 47.68 -17.41 -3.99
CA ALA A 22 48.34 -16.83 -2.84
C ALA A 22 49.68 -16.24 -3.30
N CYS A 23 49.86 -14.94 -3.08
CA CYS A 23 51.18 -14.31 -3.03
C CYS A 23 51.17 -13.34 -1.84
N GLY A 24 52.05 -13.56 -0.88
CA GLY A 24 52.52 -12.49 0.01
C GLY A 24 53.64 -11.73 -0.69
N ASP A 25 53.76 -10.43 -0.46
CA ASP A 25 54.81 -9.91 0.44
C ASP A 25 54.60 -8.41 0.72
N ASP A 26 55.29 -7.95 1.75
CA ASP A 26 55.21 -6.71 2.51
C ASP A 26 55.15 -5.36 1.76
N GLY A 27 54.32 -4.45 2.30
CA GLY A 27 54.33 -3.03 1.96
C GLY A 27 53.28 -2.24 2.75
N GLY A 28 53.74 -1.40 3.68
CA GLY A 28 52.92 -0.69 4.66
C GLY A 28 51.70 0.05 4.08
N GLY A 29 50.52 -0.45 4.43
CA GLY A 29 49.24 0.22 4.21
C GLY A 29 48.50 0.31 5.55
N GLY A 30 48.10 1.51 5.94
CA GLY A 30 47.25 1.72 7.11
C GLY A 30 46.02 0.83 7.01
N ASN A 31 45.93 -0.16 7.91
CA ASN A 31 44.86 -1.12 7.96
C ASN A 31 43.59 -0.41 8.47
N THR A 32 42.90 0.31 7.59
CA THR A 32 41.51 0.68 7.80
C THR A 32 40.68 -0.59 7.72
N THR A 33 40.63 -1.33 8.83
CA THR A 33 39.65 -2.38 9.03
C THR A 33 38.27 -1.75 8.88
N ILE A 34 37.63 -1.96 7.73
CA ILE A 34 36.20 -1.64 7.58
C ILE A 34 35.51 -2.51 8.64
N PRO A 35 34.83 -1.92 9.64
CA PRO A 35 34.15 -2.71 10.64
C PRO A 35 33.13 -3.59 9.93
N ILE A 36 33.26 -4.90 10.11
CA ILE A 36 32.22 -5.85 9.72
C ILE A 36 31.02 -5.52 10.60
N VAL A 37 30.05 -4.81 10.04
CA VAL A 37 28.78 -4.56 10.71
C VAL A 37 28.04 -5.89 10.72
N THR A 38 28.09 -6.59 11.84
CA THR A 38 27.31 -7.82 12.03
C THR A 38 25.83 -7.47 11.87
N PRO A 39 25.06 -8.19 11.04
CA PRO A 39 23.61 -8.00 10.97
C PRO A 39 23.01 -8.11 12.38
N VAL A 40 22.28 -7.08 12.81
CA VAL A 40 21.60 -7.10 14.10
C VAL A 40 20.33 -7.93 13.94
N GLU A 41 20.32 -9.12 14.53
CA GLU A 41 19.10 -9.93 14.61
C GLU A 41 18.18 -9.39 15.72
N PRO A 42 16.86 -9.25 15.47
CA PRO A 42 15.92 -8.85 16.51
C PRO A 42 15.78 -9.94 17.59
N LYS A 43 15.64 -9.54 18.85
CA LYS A 43 15.28 -10.46 19.94
C LYS A 43 13.85 -11.00 19.76
N ALA A 44 13.49 -12.01 20.54
CA ALA A 44 12.16 -12.64 20.46
C ALA A 44 10.97 -11.66 20.60
N ASN A 45 11.11 -10.61 21.42
CA ASN A 45 10.11 -9.57 21.65
C ASN A 45 10.26 -8.36 20.72
N GLU A 46 11.15 -8.44 19.72
CA GLU A 46 11.44 -7.40 18.75
C GLU A 46 11.08 -7.87 17.33
N TYR A 47 10.90 -6.91 16.42
CA TYR A 47 10.79 -7.13 14.98
C TYR A 47 11.76 -6.19 14.25
N MET A 48 12.00 -6.44 12.97
CA MET A 48 12.76 -5.56 12.11
C MET A 48 12.14 -5.52 10.72
N ASN A 49 12.14 -4.35 10.07
CA ASN A 49 11.64 -4.21 8.71
C ASN A 49 12.58 -4.86 7.67
N PRO A 50 12.01 -5.47 6.60
CA PRO A 50 10.58 -5.62 6.33
C PRO A 50 9.95 -6.77 7.14
N VAL A 51 8.68 -6.65 7.52
CA VAL A 51 7.94 -7.71 8.23
C VAL A 51 7.43 -8.82 7.31
N LEU A 52 7.37 -8.57 6.00
CA LEU A 52 7.22 -9.60 4.97
C LEU A 52 8.17 -9.27 3.80
N ASP A 53 9.25 -10.04 3.68
CA ASP A 53 10.27 -9.85 2.65
C ASP A 53 9.91 -10.54 1.32
N SER A 54 8.75 -10.20 0.77
CA SER A 54 8.32 -10.55 -0.59
C SER A 54 7.83 -9.30 -1.31
N ASP A 55 7.49 -9.38 -2.60
CA ASP A 55 6.78 -8.28 -3.24
C ASP A 55 5.34 -8.23 -2.73
N PHE A 56 5.01 -7.20 -1.96
CA PHE A 56 3.71 -7.04 -1.31
C PHE A 56 3.22 -5.58 -1.36
N PRO A 57 2.98 -5.06 -2.57
CA PRO A 57 2.60 -3.67 -2.75
C PRO A 57 1.16 -3.36 -2.36
N ASP A 58 0.98 -2.14 -1.86
CA ASP A 58 -0.31 -1.50 -1.63
C ASP A 58 -1.09 -2.21 -0.51
N PRO A 59 -0.48 -2.38 0.68
CA PRO A 59 -1.06 -3.20 1.73
C PRO A 59 -2.28 -2.55 2.39
N ALA A 60 -3.46 -3.15 2.19
CA ALA A 60 -4.61 -2.90 3.06
C ALA A 60 -4.64 -3.93 4.19
N VAL A 61 -4.94 -3.48 5.40
CA VAL A 61 -4.90 -4.29 6.61
C VAL A 61 -6.25 -4.28 7.34
N MET A 62 -6.67 -5.43 7.83
CA MET A 62 -7.87 -5.57 8.66
C MET A 62 -7.64 -6.54 9.81
N ARG A 63 -8.43 -6.38 10.87
CA ARG A 63 -8.57 -7.39 11.93
C ARG A 63 -9.85 -8.17 11.67
N ALA A 64 -9.74 -9.49 11.56
CA ALA A 64 -10.87 -10.39 11.39
C ALA A 64 -11.36 -10.95 12.74
N SER A 65 -12.63 -11.34 12.79
CA SER A 65 -13.26 -11.99 13.94
C SER A 65 -12.69 -13.38 14.28
N ASP A 66 -12.00 -14.02 13.34
CA ASP A 66 -11.28 -15.29 13.55
C ASP A 66 -10.01 -15.16 14.41
N GLY A 67 -9.71 -13.93 14.87
CA GLY A 67 -8.58 -13.64 15.74
C GLY A 67 -7.27 -13.46 15.00
N PHE A 68 -7.28 -13.19 13.69
CA PHE A 68 -6.09 -12.81 12.92
C PHE A 68 -6.21 -11.39 12.36
N PHE A 69 -5.05 -10.78 12.14
CA PHE A 69 -4.90 -9.71 11.18
C PHE A 69 -4.70 -10.30 9.79
N TYR A 70 -5.26 -9.63 8.78
CA TYR A 70 -5.04 -9.94 7.37
C TYR A 70 -4.50 -8.71 6.67
N ALA A 71 -3.53 -8.92 5.78
CA ALA A 71 -3.05 -7.92 4.84
C ALA A 71 -3.31 -8.42 3.43
N TYR A 72 -3.77 -7.54 2.55
CA TYR A 72 -4.02 -7.80 1.14
C TYR A 72 -3.15 -6.87 0.30
N ALA A 73 -2.72 -7.32 -0.87
CA ALA A 73 -1.86 -6.53 -1.74
C ALA A 73 -2.22 -6.70 -3.21
N THR A 74 -1.78 -5.70 -3.99
CA THR A 74 -1.83 -5.66 -5.44
C THR A 74 -1.27 -6.95 -6.06
N GLN A 75 -1.81 -7.29 -7.23
CA GLN A 75 -1.39 -8.41 -8.05
C GLN A 75 0.13 -8.59 -8.11
N THR A 76 0.55 -9.86 -8.09
CA THR A 76 1.90 -10.27 -8.45
C THR A 76 1.85 -11.44 -9.43
N THR A 77 3.01 -12.03 -9.76
CA THR A 77 3.11 -13.11 -10.75
C THR A 77 2.23 -14.30 -10.36
N GLY A 78 1.17 -14.55 -11.15
CA GLY A 78 0.24 -15.67 -10.94
C GLY A 78 -0.83 -15.46 -9.86
N ILE A 79 -0.84 -14.32 -9.16
CA ILE A 79 -1.77 -14.02 -8.05
C ILE A 79 -2.42 -12.66 -8.31
N ARG A 80 -3.74 -12.63 -8.51
CA ARG A 80 -4.56 -11.44 -8.80
C ARG A 80 -4.69 -10.56 -7.56
N VAL A 81 -4.94 -11.16 -6.40
CA VAL A 81 -4.96 -10.46 -5.11
C VAL A 81 -4.20 -11.28 -4.09
N GLN A 82 -3.12 -10.71 -3.60
CA GLN A 82 -2.29 -11.32 -2.58
C GLN A 82 -2.97 -11.22 -1.21
N VAL A 83 -2.72 -12.19 -0.33
CA VAL A 83 -3.20 -12.14 1.06
C VAL A 83 -2.24 -12.88 1.98
N SER A 84 -2.05 -12.30 3.16
CA SER A 84 -1.26 -12.87 4.24
C SER A 84 -1.97 -12.63 5.56
N ARG A 85 -1.71 -13.48 6.56
CA ARG A 85 -2.29 -13.33 7.90
C ARG A 85 -1.22 -13.29 8.99
N SER A 86 -1.55 -12.66 10.11
CA SER A 86 -0.67 -12.49 11.26
C SER A 86 -1.45 -12.46 12.58
N LYS A 87 -0.82 -12.86 13.68
CA LYS A 87 -1.34 -12.64 15.04
C LYS A 87 -0.82 -11.34 15.66
N ASP A 88 0.30 -10.82 15.17
CA ASP A 88 1.08 -9.76 15.84
C ASP A 88 1.54 -8.64 14.90
N LEU A 89 1.03 -8.59 13.67
CA LEU A 89 1.39 -7.68 12.58
C LEU A 89 2.87 -7.76 12.10
N ALA A 90 3.71 -8.55 12.76
CA ALA A 90 5.15 -8.63 12.50
C ALA A 90 5.57 -9.97 11.89
N SER A 91 4.87 -11.05 12.20
CA SER A 91 5.07 -12.38 11.62
C SER A 91 3.89 -12.75 10.72
N TRP A 92 4.18 -12.87 9.43
CA TRP A 92 3.17 -13.07 8.38
C TRP A 92 3.27 -14.48 7.79
N SER A 93 2.12 -15.09 7.54
CA SER A 93 2.00 -16.37 6.85
C SER A 93 1.06 -16.23 5.67
N SER A 94 1.55 -16.59 4.48
CA SER A 94 0.73 -16.59 3.27
C SER A 94 -0.47 -17.53 3.40
N VAL A 95 -1.58 -17.15 2.80
CA VAL A 95 -2.74 -18.03 2.59
C VAL A 95 -2.99 -18.16 1.09
N SER A 96 -4.01 -18.95 0.69
CA SER A 96 -4.43 -19.05 -0.71
C SER A 96 -4.76 -17.67 -1.29
N GLU A 97 -4.53 -17.49 -2.59
CA GLU A 97 -4.91 -16.28 -3.34
C GLU A 97 -6.34 -15.82 -2.98
N ALA A 98 -6.50 -14.53 -2.67
CA ALA A 98 -7.77 -14.02 -2.16
C ALA A 98 -8.85 -14.04 -3.24
N MET A 99 -8.52 -13.69 -4.49
CA MET A 99 -9.50 -13.60 -5.58
C MET A 99 -9.03 -14.39 -6.82
N PRO A 100 -9.18 -15.73 -6.82
CA PRO A 100 -8.68 -16.57 -7.91
C PRO A 100 -9.53 -16.46 -9.19
N THR A 101 -10.78 -16.04 -9.11
CA THR A 101 -11.64 -15.88 -10.29
C THR A 101 -11.70 -14.42 -10.70
N LYS A 102 -11.31 -14.12 -11.95
CA LYS A 102 -11.41 -12.76 -12.48
C LYS A 102 -12.88 -12.37 -12.71
N PRO A 103 -13.24 -11.09 -12.51
CA PRO A 103 -14.55 -10.57 -12.89
C PRO A 103 -14.79 -10.70 -14.40
N SER A 104 -16.04 -10.91 -14.81
CA SER A 104 -16.39 -10.97 -16.24
C SER A 104 -16.25 -9.64 -16.98
N TRP A 105 -16.16 -8.52 -16.25
CA TRP A 105 -15.95 -7.18 -16.80
C TRP A 105 -14.47 -6.80 -16.92
N ALA A 106 -13.57 -7.58 -16.31
CA ALA A 106 -12.12 -7.41 -16.31
C ALA A 106 -11.40 -8.75 -16.50
N SER A 107 -11.92 -9.58 -17.41
CA SER A 107 -11.44 -10.95 -17.63
C SER A 107 -10.06 -10.96 -18.30
N GLU A 108 -9.78 -9.96 -19.13
CA GLU A 108 -8.52 -9.79 -19.85
C GLU A 108 -7.49 -9.03 -19.00
N SER A 109 -7.94 -8.29 -17.98
CA SER A 109 -7.10 -7.46 -17.11
C SER A 109 -5.93 -8.23 -16.50
N GLN A 110 -4.77 -7.58 -16.48
CA GLN A 110 -3.59 -7.99 -15.72
C GLN A 110 -3.22 -6.92 -14.67
N ASN A 111 -4.22 -6.12 -14.31
CA ASN A 111 -4.07 -4.95 -13.46
C ASN A 111 -5.10 -5.04 -12.34
N PHE A 112 -4.91 -5.92 -11.36
CA PHE A 112 -5.72 -5.96 -10.13
C PHE A 112 -4.96 -5.29 -9.00
N TRP A 113 -5.42 -4.11 -8.58
CA TRP A 113 -4.63 -3.20 -7.75
C TRP A 113 -5.36 -2.76 -6.48
N ALA A 114 -4.56 -2.48 -5.45
CA ALA A 114 -4.90 -1.83 -4.19
C ALA A 114 -6.23 -2.33 -3.60
N PRO A 115 -6.31 -3.63 -3.24
CA PRO A 115 -7.50 -4.17 -2.61
C PRO A 115 -7.67 -3.57 -1.21
N ASP A 116 -8.90 -3.23 -0.82
CA ASP A 116 -9.26 -2.93 0.58
C ASP A 116 -10.38 -3.87 1.04
N VAL A 117 -10.30 -4.35 2.28
CA VAL A 117 -11.22 -5.38 2.79
C VAL A 117 -11.76 -5.02 4.16
N ILE A 118 -13.08 -5.11 4.30
CA ILE A 118 -13.79 -4.95 5.56
C ILE A 118 -14.61 -6.20 5.91
N GLU A 119 -14.72 -6.50 7.20
CA GLU A 119 -15.64 -7.53 7.69
C GLU A 119 -17.02 -6.91 8.00
N ARG A 120 -18.09 -7.44 7.41
CA ARG A 120 -19.47 -6.99 7.63
C ARG A 120 -20.45 -8.15 7.67
N ASP A 121 -21.28 -8.17 8.71
CA ASP A 121 -22.33 -9.16 8.91
C ASP A 121 -21.83 -10.61 8.79
N GLY A 122 -20.65 -10.89 9.36
CA GLY A 122 -20.00 -12.21 9.30
C GLY A 122 -19.47 -12.60 7.91
N LYS A 123 -19.40 -11.65 6.98
CA LYS A 123 -18.83 -11.80 5.64
C LYS A 123 -17.70 -10.79 5.44
N TYR A 124 -16.95 -10.97 4.37
CA TYR A 124 -15.85 -10.08 4.00
C TYR A 124 -16.18 -9.43 2.67
N VAL A 125 -16.00 -8.11 2.59
CA VAL A 125 -16.22 -7.30 1.40
C VAL A 125 -14.89 -6.73 0.98
N MET A 126 -14.47 -7.03 -0.25
CA MET A 126 -13.28 -6.48 -0.88
C MET A 126 -13.69 -5.45 -1.93
N TYR A 127 -13.07 -4.28 -1.91
CA TYR A 127 -13.01 -3.38 -3.06
C TYR A 127 -11.63 -3.47 -3.69
N PHE A 128 -11.56 -3.40 -5.01
CA PHE A 128 -10.29 -3.47 -5.74
C PHE A 128 -10.40 -2.68 -7.03
N SER A 129 -9.27 -2.26 -7.57
CA SER A 129 -9.21 -1.60 -8.88
C SER A 129 -8.88 -2.62 -9.95
N ALA A 130 -9.55 -2.55 -11.10
CA ALA A 130 -9.10 -3.26 -12.28
C ALA A 130 -9.36 -2.50 -13.58
N GLN A 131 -8.49 -2.75 -14.57
CA GLN A 131 -8.74 -2.29 -15.93
C GLN A 131 -9.97 -2.99 -16.50
N VAL A 132 -10.92 -2.22 -17.01
CA VAL A 132 -12.13 -2.78 -17.65
C VAL A 132 -11.82 -3.25 -19.07
N ASP A 133 -12.34 -4.43 -19.42
CA ASP A 133 -12.22 -4.99 -20.77
C ASP A 133 -12.83 -4.01 -21.78
N ALA A 134 -12.17 -3.78 -22.92
CA ALA A 134 -12.62 -2.79 -23.90
C ALA A 134 -14.06 -3.03 -24.39
N SER A 135 -14.46 -4.30 -24.49
CA SER A 135 -15.81 -4.73 -24.89
C SER A 135 -16.88 -4.54 -23.81
N LYS A 136 -16.49 -4.20 -22.58
CA LYS A 136 -17.36 -4.09 -21.39
C LYS A 136 -17.50 -2.66 -20.87
N ARG A 137 -16.82 -1.69 -21.52
CA ARG A 137 -16.88 -0.28 -21.15
C ARG A 137 -18.29 0.29 -21.33
N ALA A 138 -18.78 1.01 -20.31
CA ALA A 138 -20.03 1.74 -20.41
C ALA A 138 -19.84 3.05 -21.18
N ARG A 139 -18.66 3.69 -21.05
CA ARG A 139 -18.24 4.86 -21.82
C ARG A 139 -16.91 4.60 -22.53
N PRO A 140 -16.68 5.16 -23.73
CA PRO A 140 -15.47 4.90 -24.50
C PRO A 140 -14.15 5.17 -23.74
N ASP A 141 -14.17 6.16 -22.85
CA ASP A 141 -13.03 6.63 -22.06
C ASP A 141 -12.83 5.87 -20.74
N ASP A 142 -13.72 4.97 -20.35
CA ASP A 142 -13.53 4.15 -19.15
C ASP A 142 -12.22 3.34 -19.27
N GLY A 143 -11.32 3.51 -18.30
CA GLY A 143 -10.02 2.85 -18.25
C GLY A 143 -9.93 1.87 -17.09
N PHE A 144 -10.04 2.40 -15.87
CA PHE A 144 -10.10 1.62 -14.64
C PHE A 144 -11.44 1.76 -13.97
N CYS A 145 -11.81 0.70 -13.26
CA CYS A 145 -12.99 0.66 -12.43
C CYS A 145 -12.67 0.09 -11.05
N ILE A 146 -13.47 0.47 -10.07
CA ILE A 146 -13.50 -0.18 -8.76
C ILE A 146 -14.58 -1.27 -8.78
N GLY A 147 -14.17 -2.50 -8.50
CA GLY A 147 -15.04 -3.64 -8.29
C GLY A 147 -15.36 -3.87 -6.81
N MET A 148 -16.35 -4.74 -6.55
CA MET A 148 -16.65 -5.25 -5.22
C MET A 148 -16.74 -6.78 -5.29
N ALA A 149 -16.04 -7.48 -4.40
CA ALA A 149 -16.13 -8.93 -4.25
C ALA A 149 -16.46 -9.31 -2.79
N MET A 150 -17.02 -10.51 -2.59
CA MET A 150 -17.40 -11.00 -1.27
C MET A 150 -16.84 -12.39 -0.97
N ALA A 151 -16.50 -12.65 0.29
CA ALA A 151 -16.12 -13.96 0.81
C ALA A 151 -16.80 -14.26 2.15
N THR A 152 -16.82 -15.53 2.55
CA THR A 152 -17.25 -15.98 3.89
C THR A 152 -16.07 -16.17 4.85
N ALA A 153 -14.84 -16.04 4.36
CA ALA A 153 -13.62 -16.11 5.14
C ALA A 153 -12.69 -14.95 4.74
N ALA A 154 -11.92 -14.42 5.68
CA ALA A 154 -11.03 -13.28 5.44
C ALA A 154 -9.98 -13.61 4.37
N GLY A 155 -9.44 -14.84 4.36
CA GLY A 155 -8.49 -15.28 3.33
C GLY A 155 -9.10 -15.53 1.94
N GLY A 156 -10.41 -15.36 1.74
CA GLY A 156 -11.11 -15.70 0.51
C GLY A 156 -11.56 -17.17 0.42
N PRO A 157 -11.95 -17.65 -0.78
CA PRO A 157 -11.94 -16.92 -2.04
C PRO A 157 -13.04 -15.85 -2.10
N PHE A 158 -12.68 -14.66 -2.56
CA PHE A 158 -13.57 -13.56 -2.89
C PHE A 158 -14.18 -13.79 -4.28
N VAL A 159 -15.49 -13.57 -4.39
CA VAL A 159 -16.26 -13.69 -5.62
C VAL A 159 -16.79 -12.32 -6.01
N ASP A 160 -16.49 -11.87 -7.22
CA ASP A 160 -16.94 -10.60 -7.79
C ASP A 160 -18.48 -10.48 -7.76
N SER A 161 -18.98 -9.26 -7.52
CA SER A 161 -20.40 -8.96 -7.38
C SER A 161 -21.12 -8.76 -8.73
N GLY A 162 -20.42 -8.92 -9.86
CA GLY A 162 -20.97 -8.99 -11.21
C GLY A 162 -20.84 -7.71 -12.04
N ALA A 163 -20.60 -6.56 -11.41
CA ALA A 163 -20.42 -5.28 -12.09
C ALA A 163 -19.50 -4.34 -11.28
N PRO A 164 -18.81 -3.41 -11.95
CA PRO A 164 -18.06 -2.37 -11.23
C PRO A 164 -18.98 -1.43 -10.45
N VAL A 165 -18.49 -0.94 -9.32
CA VAL A 165 -19.14 0.10 -8.49
C VAL A 165 -19.05 1.45 -9.20
N VAL A 166 -17.87 1.75 -9.77
CA VAL A 166 -17.60 2.99 -10.49
C VAL A 166 -16.47 2.78 -11.50
N CYS A 167 -16.59 3.44 -12.64
CA CYS A 167 -15.57 3.50 -13.68
C CYS A 167 -15.20 4.94 -13.97
N GLY A 168 -13.99 5.17 -14.45
CA GLY A 168 -13.55 6.48 -14.94
C GLY A 168 -12.34 6.39 -15.85
N PRO A 169 -11.90 7.56 -16.35
CA PRO A 169 -10.80 7.61 -17.28
C PRO A 169 -9.47 7.29 -16.59
N ASN A 170 -8.63 6.51 -17.28
CA ASN A 170 -7.27 6.19 -16.85
C ASN A 170 -7.21 5.73 -15.38
N PHE A 171 -6.28 6.26 -14.58
CA PHE A 171 -6.08 5.92 -13.17
C PHE A 171 -6.79 6.88 -12.21
N THR A 172 -7.85 7.58 -12.63
CA THR A 172 -8.61 8.49 -11.74
C THR A 172 -9.57 7.75 -10.82
N VAL A 173 -9.84 6.48 -11.10
CA VAL A 173 -10.75 5.59 -10.35
C VAL A 173 -10.00 4.33 -9.96
N ILE A 174 -9.07 4.49 -9.03
CA ILE A 174 -8.30 3.43 -8.38
C ILE A 174 -8.19 3.68 -6.87
N ASP A 175 -7.54 2.76 -6.17
CA ASP A 175 -7.21 2.84 -4.74
C ASP A 175 -8.44 3.02 -3.84
N PRO A 176 -9.41 2.09 -3.90
CA PRO A 176 -10.59 2.16 -3.06
C PRO A 176 -10.23 1.95 -1.59
N MET A 177 -10.87 2.72 -0.71
CA MET A 177 -10.88 2.44 0.72
C MET A 177 -12.30 2.58 1.27
N ALA A 178 -12.81 1.51 1.86
CA ALA A 178 -14.12 1.47 2.46
C ALA A 178 -14.05 1.87 3.93
N PHE A 179 -14.86 2.83 4.32
CA PHE A 179 -14.89 3.36 5.67
C PHE A 179 -16.32 3.43 6.17
N ASP A 180 -16.59 2.75 7.27
CA ASP A 180 -17.84 2.97 7.99
C ASP A 180 -17.63 4.03 9.03
N ASP A 181 -18.28 5.16 8.83
CA ASP A 181 -18.13 6.33 9.67
C ASP A 181 -18.73 6.05 11.06
N PRO A 182 -17.90 6.00 12.12
CA PRO A 182 -18.38 5.71 13.47
C PRO A 182 -19.27 6.82 14.05
N GLN A 183 -19.22 8.05 13.52
CA GLN A 183 -20.03 9.16 14.03
C GLN A 183 -21.42 9.22 13.38
N THR A 184 -21.52 8.90 12.10
CA THR A 184 -22.78 9.06 11.34
C THR A 184 -23.44 7.73 10.93
N GLY A 185 -22.70 6.62 11.00
CA GLY A 185 -23.14 5.32 10.50
C GLY A 185 -23.15 5.20 8.97
N LYS A 186 -22.68 6.23 8.25
CA LYS A 186 -22.58 6.22 6.79
C LYS A 186 -21.51 5.25 6.31
N ARG A 187 -21.77 4.65 5.16
CA ARG A 187 -20.88 3.71 4.48
C ARG A 187 -20.21 4.49 3.37
N LEU A 188 -18.93 4.78 3.50
CA LEU A 188 -18.21 5.64 2.57
C LEU A 188 -17.23 4.81 1.77
N LEU A 189 -17.09 5.15 0.49
CA LEU A 189 -16.00 4.70 -0.35
C LEU A 189 -15.15 5.91 -0.71
N PHE A 190 -13.86 5.84 -0.41
CA PHE A 190 -12.84 6.78 -0.84
C PHE A 190 -12.09 6.20 -2.03
N TRP A 191 -11.63 7.05 -2.95
CA TRP A 191 -10.78 6.65 -4.07
C TRP A 191 -10.13 7.86 -4.74
N GLY A 192 -9.20 7.64 -5.66
CA GLY A 192 -8.68 8.67 -6.56
C GLY A 192 -7.17 8.59 -6.76
N SER A 193 -6.71 9.00 -7.93
CA SER A 193 -5.28 9.16 -8.27
C SER A 193 -5.12 10.02 -9.54
N ALA A 194 -3.94 9.99 -10.17
CA ALA A 194 -3.59 10.54 -11.48
C ALA A 194 -3.98 12.01 -11.69
N GLY A 195 -3.52 12.90 -10.81
CA GLY A 195 -3.73 14.34 -10.95
C GLY A 195 -5.14 14.80 -10.59
N SER A 196 -6.02 13.88 -10.18
CA SER A 196 -7.37 14.19 -9.72
C SER A 196 -7.42 14.28 -8.19
N PRO A 197 -8.41 14.97 -7.61
CA PRO A 197 -8.65 14.92 -6.17
C PRO A 197 -8.94 13.50 -5.70
N LEU A 198 -8.63 13.24 -4.43
CA LEU A 198 -9.22 12.14 -3.69
C LEU A 198 -10.70 12.46 -3.46
N LEU A 199 -11.56 11.49 -3.73
CA LEU A 199 -13.01 11.61 -3.67
C LEU A 199 -13.58 10.71 -2.57
N VAL A 200 -14.75 11.08 -2.07
CA VAL A 200 -15.58 10.24 -1.21
C VAL A 200 -17.02 10.21 -1.71
N ARG A 201 -17.70 9.07 -1.58
CA ARG A 201 -19.15 8.96 -1.82
C ARG A 201 -19.78 7.90 -0.93
N GLU A 202 -21.03 8.15 -0.55
CA GLU A 202 -21.82 7.22 0.25
C GLU A 202 -22.28 6.01 -0.58
N LEU A 203 -22.01 4.82 -0.07
CA LEU A 203 -22.40 3.52 -0.61
C LEU A 203 -23.86 3.20 -0.28
N SER A 204 -24.50 2.41 -1.14
CA SER A 204 -25.81 1.82 -0.88
C SER A 204 -25.75 0.85 0.32
N ALA A 205 -26.91 0.42 0.81
CA ALA A 205 -26.96 -0.46 1.96
C ALA A 205 -26.23 -1.81 1.72
N ASP A 206 -26.37 -2.39 0.53
CA ASP A 206 -25.64 -3.60 0.12
C ASP A 206 -24.19 -3.35 -0.31
N ARG A 207 -23.78 -2.08 -0.36
CA ARG A 207 -22.45 -1.58 -0.72
C ARG A 207 -21.97 -1.91 -2.14
N ARG A 208 -22.86 -2.44 -2.97
CA ARG A 208 -22.58 -2.80 -4.38
C ARG A 208 -22.60 -1.58 -5.30
N THR A 209 -23.31 -0.53 -4.89
CA THR A 209 -23.47 0.71 -5.64
C THR A 209 -23.39 1.89 -4.70
N PHE A 210 -23.67 3.10 -5.19
CA PHE A 210 -23.78 4.28 -4.35
C PHE A 210 -25.21 4.52 -3.88
N ALA A 211 -25.36 5.13 -2.71
CA ALA A 211 -26.67 5.50 -2.18
C ALA A 211 -27.41 6.44 -3.14
N ALA A 212 -28.73 6.27 -3.26
CA ALA A 212 -29.56 7.13 -4.09
C ALA A 212 -29.43 8.61 -3.65
N GLY A 213 -29.22 9.51 -4.61
CA GLY A 213 -29.02 10.94 -4.33
C GLY A 213 -27.65 11.33 -3.79
N SER A 214 -26.75 10.38 -3.51
CA SER A 214 -25.37 10.71 -3.15
C SER A 214 -24.55 11.20 -4.35
N SER A 215 -23.56 12.05 -4.09
CA SER A 215 -22.60 12.53 -5.09
C SER A 215 -21.17 12.36 -4.58
N ALA A 216 -20.21 12.25 -5.51
CA ALA A 216 -18.79 12.24 -5.16
C ALA A 216 -18.36 13.64 -4.71
N THR A 217 -17.66 13.70 -3.57
CA THR A 217 -17.16 14.94 -2.97
C THR A 217 -15.63 14.90 -2.94
N PRO A 218 -14.92 15.92 -3.47
CA PRO A 218 -13.47 16.01 -3.32
C PRO A 218 -13.10 16.33 -1.87
N VAL A 219 -12.15 15.58 -1.32
CA VAL A 219 -11.73 15.68 0.09
C VAL A 219 -10.30 16.18 0.25
N VAL A 220 -9.41 15.82 -0.67
CA VAL A 220 -8.05 16.35 -0.78
C VAL A 220 -7.74 16.52 -2.27
N SER A 221 -7.21 17.67 -2.66
CA SER A 221 -6.87 17.96 -4.06
C SER A 221 -5.37 17.97 -4.27
N VAL A 222 -4.93 17.54 -5.45
CA VAL A 222 -3.55 17.72 -5.91
C VAL A 222 -3.21 19.21 -5.92
N ARG A 223 -2.02 19.57 -5.44
CA ARG A 223 -1.53 20.94 -5.57
C ARG A 223 -0.80 21.14 -6.89
N ASN A 224 -1.18 22.20 -7.61
CA ASN A 224 -0.54 22.61 -8.86
C ASN A 224 0.25 23.90 -8.61
N GLY A 225 1.54 23.89 -8.91
CA GLY A 225 2.45 25.04 -8.69
C GLY A 225 2.93 25.19 -7.23
N GLY A 226 4.04 25.93 -7.04
CA GLY A 226 4.70 26.14 -5.73
C GLY A 226 5.98 25.29 -5.52
N PRO A 227 6.62 25.34 -4.34
CA PRO A 227 7.81 24.54 -4.02
C PRO A 227 7.53 23.04 -4.12
N SER A 228 8.49 22.24 -4.61
CA SER A 228 8.35 20.82 -4.98
C SER A 228 8.00 19.86 -3.81
N GLY A 229 6.76 19.94 -3.32
CA GLY A 229 6.19 19.03 -2.33
C GLY A 229 5.85 17.63 -2.88
N TYR A 230 5.54 16.70 -1.98
CA TYR A 230 5.12 15.34 -2.36
C TYR A 230 3.69 15.29 -2.92
N ASP A 231 2.83 16.26 -2.62
CA ASP A 231 1.46 16.35 -3.14
C ASP A 231 1.33 17.15 -4.45
N GLN A 232 2.45 17.38 -5.14
CA GLN A 232 2.44 17.91 -6.50
C GLN A 232 2.31 16.80 -7.53
N GLY A 233 1.38 16.96 -8.46
CA GLY A 233 1.17 16.05 -9.59
C GLY A 233 0.30 14.84 -9.26
N LEU A 234 0.73 13.96 -8.36
CA LEU A 234 -0.01 12.74 -8.02
C LEU A 234 -0.22 12.65 -6.51
N ILE A 235 -1.45 12.35 -6.10
CA ILE A 235 -1.83 11.88 -4.77
C ILE A 235 -2.71 10.64 -4.95
N GLU A 236 -2.61 9.65 -4.06
CA GLU A 236 -3.37 8.40 -4.16
C GLU A 236 -3.41 7.65 -2.81
N GLY A 237 -3.99 6.43 -2.80
CA GLY A 237 -4.04 5.56 -1.61
C GLY A 237 -4.69 6.20 -0.38
N PRO A 238 -5.94 6.69 -0.45
CA PRO A 238 -6.62 7.26 0.72
C PRO A 238 -6.81 6.20 1.81
N TRP A 239 -6.46 6.53 3.05
CA TRP A 239 -6.77 5.70 4.22
C TRP A 239 -7.30 6.56 5.37
N VAL A 240 -8.55 6.33 5.77
CA VAL A 240 -9.21 7.14 6.81
C VAL A 240 -9.29 6.40 8.13
N THR A 241 -8.92 7.09 9.21
CA THR A 241 -9.08 6.66 10.60
C THR A 241 -9.83 7.74 11.39
N PHE A 242 -10.48 7.35 12.49
CA PHE A 242 -11.13 8.29 13.42
C PHE A 242 -10.51 8.16 14.81
N GLU A 243 -9.71 9.15 15.20
CA GLU A 243 -8.90 9.11 16.42
C GLU A 243 -8.90 10.49 17.09
N ASN A 244 -8.92 10.52 18.42
CA ASN A 244 -8.82 11.76 19.21
C ASN A 244 -9.83 12.87 18.77
N GLY A 245 -11.03 12.46 18.33
CA GLY A 245 -12.09 13.37 17.88
C GLY A 245 -11.90 13.92 16.46
N PHE A 246 -10.97 13.38 15.68
CA PHE A 246 -10.69 13.80 14.32
C PHE A 246 -10.68 12.64 13.34
N TYR A 247 -11.02 12.93 12.09
CA TYR A 247 -10.75 12.05 10.97
C TYR A 247 -9.36 12.38 10.42
N TYR A 248 -8.47 11.39 10.40
CA TYR A 248 -7.18 11.49 9.73
C TYR A 248 -7.25 10.72 8.41
N MET A 249 -7.03 11.43 7.31
CA MET A 249 -6.83 10.85 5.99
C MET A 249 -5.34 10.80 5.71
N TYR A 250 -4.78 9.60 5.72
CA TYR A 250 -3.47 9.35 5.15
C TYR A 250 -3.62 9.19 3.65
N PHE A 251 -2.65 9.66 2.91
CA PHE A 251 -2.58 9.51 1.46
C PHE A 251 -1.13 9.62 1.04
N SER A 252 -0.77 9.03 -0.09
CA SER A 252 0.59 9.09 -0.60
C SER A 252 0.69 10.05 -1.77
N GLY A 253 1.87 10.62 -1.97
CA GLY A 253 2.09 11.60 -3.03
C GLY A 253 3.39 11.38 -3.79
N ASN A 254 3.39 11.83 -5.05
CA ASN A 254 4.50 11.79 -6.00
C ASN A 254 4.76 10.35 -6.53
N SER A 255 5.91 10.05 -7.13
CA SER A 255 6.12 8.79 -7.87
C SER A 255 6.47 7.62 -6.95
N CYS A 256 5.61 6.60 -6.87
CA CYS A 256 5.83 5.42 -6.04
C CYS A 256 7.08 4.61 -6.41
N CYS A 257 7.41 4.57 -7.70
CA CYS A 257 8.13 3.43 -8.25
C CYS A 257 9.09 3.81 -9.39
N GLY A 258 9.98 2.89 -9.74
CA GLY A 258 10.94 3.03 -10.84
C GLY A 258 12.21 3.81 -10.48
N THR A 259 13.01 4.15 -11.50
CA THR A 259 14.33 4.80 -11.36
C THR A 259 14.31 6.21 -10.75
N GLY A 260 13.12 6.83 -10.66
CA GLY A 260 12.90 8.15 -10.07
C GLY A 260 11.92 8.13 -8.90
N ALA A 261 11.77 6.99 -8.21
CA ALA A 261 10.83 6.84 -7.11
C ALA A 261 11.07 7.91 -6.02
N ARG A 262 10.06 8.73 -5.78
CA ARG A 262 10.01 9.79 -4.78
C ARG A 262 8.60 9.80 -4.25
N TYR A 263 8.36 9.02 -3.21
CA TYR A 263 7.04 8.78 -2.63
C TYR A 263 7.10 8.99 -1.12
N ALA A 264 6.01 9.48 -0.56
CA ALA A 264 5.89 9.70 0.88
C ALA A 264 4.42 9.63 1.30
N VAL A 265 4.19 9.29 2.56
CA VAL A 265 2.87 9.40 3.20
C VAL A 265 2.70 10.80 3.75
N LEU A 266 1.60 11.43 3.35
CA LEU A 266 1.08 12.69 3.84
C LEU A 266 -0.15 12.43 4.70
N VAL A 267 -0.59 13.43 5.44
CA VAL A 267 -1.82 13.34 6.24
C VAL A 267 -2.61 14.64 6.16
N ALA A 268 -3.93 14.50 6.15
CA ALA A 268 -4.86 15.60 6.36
C ALA A 268 -5.85 15.25 7.46
N ARG A 269 -6.41 16.27 8.12
CA ARG A 269 -7.35 16.09 9.24
C ARG A 269 -8.63 16.89 9.06
N ALA A 270 -9.76 16.31 9.45
CA ALA A 270 -11.08 16.93 9.45
C ALA A 270 -11.88 16.59 10.71
N THR A 271 -12.98 17.29 10.93
CA THR A 271 -14.00 16.97 11.96
C THR A 271 -15.20 16.21 11.40
N SER A 272 -15.20 15.93 10.10
CA SER A 272 -16.17 15.09 9.40
C SER A 272 -15.43 14.16 8.43
N ALA A 273 -15.92 12.93 8.26
CA ALA A 273 -15.34 11.95 7.35
C ALA A 273 -15.24 12.47 5.90
N THR A 274 -16.15 13.36 5.50
CA THR A 274 -16.20 13.94 4.15
C THR A 274 -15.51 15.31 4.06
N GLY A 275 -14.70 15.68 5.06
CA GLY A 275 -14.00 16.95 5.09
C GLY A 275 -14.85 18.15 5.52
N PRO A 276 -14.36 19.39 5.29
CA PRO A 276 -13.12 19.70 4.60
C PRO A 276 -11.88 19.24 5.38
N TYR A 277 -10.90 18.67 4.67
CA TYR A 277 -9.64 18.25 5.26
C TYR A 277 -8.58 19.35 5.21
N THR A 278 -7.84 19.51 6.30
CA THR A 278 -6.66 20.36 6.38
C THR A 278 -5.41 19.49 6.32
N VAL A 279 -4.59 19.65 5.27
CA VAL A 279 -3.32 18.93 5.10
C VAL A 279 -2.30 19.43 6.13
N LEU A 280 -1.53 18.52 6.73
CA LEU A 280 -0.39 18.88 7.58
C LEU A 280 0.70 19.55 6.73
N THR A 281 1.16 20.73 7.16
CA THR A 281 2.20 21.50 6.46
C THR A 281 3.34 21.89 7.40
N ASP A 282 4.50 22.18 6.83
CA ASP A 282 5.71 22.64 7.52
C ASP A 282 5.65 24.11 8.01
N GLY A 283 4.47 24.74 7.96
CA GLY A 283 4.27 26.16 8.28
C GLY A 283 4.56 27.13 7.13
N SER A 284 5.28 26.71 6.08
CA SER A 284 5.46 27.48 4.84
C SER A 284 4.35 27.19 3.82
N GLY A 285 3.43 26.29 4.16
CA GLY A 285 2.35 25.82 3.29
C GLY A 285 2.74 24.63 2.42
N VAL A 286 3.93 24.04 2.60
CA VAL A 286 4.32 22.79 1.92
C VAL A 286 3.85 21.60 2.77
N ALA A 287 3.19 20.63 2.15
CA ALA A 287 2.76 19.41 2.80
C ALA A 287 3.94 18.68 3.42
N GLN A 288 3.82 18.41 4.71
CA GLN A 288 4.86 17.77 5.50
C GLN A 288 4.57 16.26 5.56
N PRO A 289 5.51 15.40 5.14
CA PRO A 289 5.32 13.97 5.22
C PRO A 289 5.36 13.47 6.65
N VAL A 290 4.46 12.52 6.94
CA VAL A 290 4.48 11.75 8.18
C VAL A 290 5.31 10.47 8.05
N LEU A 291 5.62 10.08 6.81
CA LEU A 291 6.59 9.03 6.47
C LEU A 291 7.26 9.34 5.13
N GLN A 292 8.59 9.32 5.06
CA GLN A 292 9.37 9.56 3.84
C GLN A 292 10.63 8.69 3.79
N ALA A 293 11.35 8.72 2.67
CA ALA A 293 12.57 7.93 2.48
C ALA A 293 13.60 8.15 3.61
N GLY A 294 14.23 7.07 4.07
CA GLY A 294 15.18 7.07 5.18
C GLY A 294 15.97 5.77 5.30
N GLY A 295 17.24 5.86 5.67
CA GLY A 295 18.14 4.71 5.71
C GLY A 295 18.26 4.03 4.34
N LYS A 296 17.93 2.73 4.26
CA LYS A 296 17.92 1.97 3.00
C LYS A 296 16.56 1.98 2.27
N TRP A 297 15.54 2.59 2.87
CA TRP A 297 14.17 2.54 2.37
C TRP A 297 13.85 3.78 1.53
N LEU A 298 13.55 3.55 0.26
CA LEU A 298 13.14 4.57 -0.70
C LEU A 298 11.63 4.52 -0.87
N ALA A 299 11.03 5.67 -1.21
CA ALA A 299 9.62 5.78 -1.62
C ALA A 299 8.60 5.01 -0.73
N PRO A 300 8.61 5.19 0.60
CA PRO A 300 7.59 4.55 1.45
C PRO A 300 6.21 5.17 1.21
N GLY A 301 5.18 4.34 1.11
CA GLY A 301 3.81 4.82 0.95
C GLY A 301 2.78 3.72 0.73
N HIS A 302 1.62 4.15 0.23
CA HIS A 302 0.39 3.37 0.07
C HIS A 302 0.09 2.56 1.33
N ASN A 303 -0.27 3.26 2.41
CA ASN A 303 -0.34 2.67 3.73
C ASN A 303 -1.74 2.18 4.11
N GLY A 304 -1.78 1.19 5.00
CA GLY A 304 -2.90 0.86 5.88
C GLY A 304 -2.57 1.21 7.33
N VAL A 305 -3.59 1.52 8.14
CA VAL A 305 -3.44 1.82 9.58
C VAL A 305 -4.36 0.92 10.39
N ILE A 306 -3.82 0.30 11.44
CA ILE A 306 -4.56 -0.60 12.31
C ILE A 306 -4.08 -0.52 13.76
N LYS A 307 -4.97 -0.91 14.69
CA LYS A 307 -4.64 -1.06 16.11
C LYS A 307 -4.26 -2.50 16.45
N ASP A 308 -3.22 -2.65 17.27
CA ASP A 308 -2.87 -3.94 17.88
C ASP A 308 -3.83 -4.31 19.03
N ALA A 309 -3.57 -5.44 19.70
CA ALA A 309 -4.44 -5.90 20.78
C ALA A 309 -4.47 -4.97 22.01
N ALA A 310 -3.44 -4.14 22.21
CA ALA A 310 -3.36 -3.15 23.29
C ALA A 310 -3.93 -1.78 22.86
N GLY A 311 -4.41 -1.65 21.62
CA GLY A 311 -4.96 -0.41 21.08
C GLY A 311 -3.90 0.56 20.55
N ALA A 312 -2.63 0.17 20.46
CA ALA A 312 -1.60 1.00 19.84
C ALA A 312 -1.75 0.98 18.32
N GLU A 313 -1.59 2.14 17.67
CA GLU A 313 -1.70 2.26 16.22
C GLU A 313 -0.39 1.97 15.50
N TRP A 314 -0.53 1.29 14.37
CA TRP A 314 0.55 0.84 13.51
C TRP A 314 0.21 1.15 12.06
N MET A 315 1.22 1.61 11.33
CA MET A 315 1.17 1.81 9.89
C MET A 315 1.84 0.63 9.20
N LEU A 316 1.11 -0.01 8.29
CA LEU A 316 1.65 -0.97 7.34
C LEU A 316 1.77 -0.29 5.99
N TYR A 317 2.90 -0.42 5.32
CA TYR A 317 3.17 0.32 4.09
C TYR A 317 4.18 -0.44 3.24
N HIS A 318 4.23 -0.14 1.94
CA HIS A 318 5.31 -0.63 1.10
C HIS A 318 6.48 0.37 1.08
N ALA A 319 7.68 -0.09 0.74
CA ALA A 319 8.82 0.76 0.39
C ALA A 319 9.73 0.00 -0.58
N ILE A 320 10.77 0.66 -1.11
CA ILE A 320 11.78 0.03 -1.97
C ILE A 320 13.08 -0.11 -1.18
N ASP A 321 13.63 -1.31 -1.10
CA ASP A 321 14.97 -1.53 -0.52
C ASP A 321 16.03 -1.12 -1.55
N SER A 322 16.84 -0.11 -1.24
CA SER A 322 17.88 0.39 -2.15
C SER A 322 18.91 -0.66 -2.57
N SER A 323 19.09 -1.73 -1.78
CA SER A 323 19.97 -2.85 -2.12
C SER A 323 19.33 -3.90 -3.04
N ARG A 324 17.99 -3.96 -3.10
CA ARG A 324 17.21 -4.89 -3.93
C ARG A 324 15.98 -4.18 -4.52
N PRO A 325 16.18 -3.13 -5.35
CA PRO A 325 15.09 -2.23 -5.71
C PRO A 325 14.11 -2.83 -6.73
N ASN A 326 14.52 -3.86 -7.46
CA ASN A 326 13.78 -4.39 -8.61
C ASN A 326 13.17 -5.75 -8.30
N LEU A 327 11.92 -5.96 -8.72
CA LEU A 327 11.23 -7.25 -8.56
C LEU A 327 11.92 -8.33 -9.37
N ILE A 328 12.26 -7.99 -10.62
CA ILE A 328 13.06 -8.82 -11.52
C ILE A 328 14.46 -8.20 -11.58
N PRO A 329 15.52 -8.93 -11.20
CA PRO A 329 16.88 -8.40 -11.23
C PRO A 329 17.23 -7.79 -12.59
N GLY A 330 17.70 -6.54 -12.58
CA GLY A 330 18.05 -5.78 -13.80
C GLY A 330 16.87 -5.11 -14.51
N ASN A 331 15.61 -5.41 -14.17
CA ASN A 331 14.44 -4.70 -14.72
C ASN A 331 14.07 -3.51 -13.84
N THR A 332 14.30 -2.30 -14.32
CA THR A 332 14.05 -1.06 -13.58
C THR A 332 12.60 -0.55 -13.67
N ASP A 333 11.77 -1.18 -14.51
CA ASP A 333 10.38 -0.75 -14.71
C ASP A 333 9.46 -1.24 -13.60
N ILE A 334 9.88 -2.28 -12.85
CA ILE A 334 9.08 -2.92 -11.80
C ILE A 334 9.88 -2.97 -10.51
N SER A 335 9.51 -2.09 -9.57
CA SER A 335 10.12 -2.06 -8.24
C SER A 335 9.62 -3.20 -7.37
N ARG A 336 10.52 -3.79 -6.57
CA ARG A 336 10.17 -4.74 -5.50
C ARG A 336 9.72 -3.95 -4.27
N ARG A 337 8.51 -4.25 -3.78
CA ARG A 337 7.86 -3.46 -2.73
C ARG A 337 7.43 -4.34 -1.54
N PRO A 338 8.34 -4.66 -0.59
CA PRO A 338 7.98 -5.44 0.60
C PRO A 338 7.09 -4.70 1.58
N LEU A 339 6.47 -5.47 2.49
CA LEU A 339 5.65 -4.97 3.58
C LEU A 339 6.52 -4.52 4.75
N LEU A 340 6.36 -3.28 5.15
CA LEU A 340 6.97 -2.68 6.32
C LEU A 340 5.90 -2.35 7.36
N LEU A 341 6.36 -2.17 8.59
CA LEU A 341 5.55 -1.87 9.77
C LEU A 341 6.26 -0.82 10.62
N ASP A 342 5.54 0.24 11.00
CA ASP A 342 6.03 1.20 11.99
C ASP A 342 4.91 1.72 12.87
N ARG A 343 5.27 2.04 14.13
CA ARG A 343 4.33 2.54 15.12
C ARG A 343 3.92 3.99 14.79
N ILE A 344 2.64 4.30 14.97
CA ILE A 344 2.12 5.66 14.94
C ILE A 344 2.08 6.20 16.37
N ARG A 345 2.58 7.41 16.57
CA ARG A 345 2.44 8.20 17.80
C ARG A 345 1.86 9.56 17.47
N TYR A 346 1.20 10.21 18.42
CA TYR A 346 0.65 11.55 18.21
C TYR A 346 1.47 12.60 18.96
N VAL A 347 1.87 13.65 18.24
CA VAL A 347 2.50 14.85 18.81
C VAL A 347 1.65 16.03 18.37
N ASN A 348 1.15 16.82 19.32
CA ASN A 348 0.26 17.96 19.04
C ASN A 348 -0.95 17.58 18.16
N ASN A 349 -1.55 16.41 18.41
CA ASN A 349 -2.66 15.84 17.63
C ASN A 349 -2.36 15.57 16.14
N TRP A 350 -1.09 15.37 15.77
CA TRP A 350 -0.68 14.89 14.45
C TRP A 350 0.11 13.59 14.56
N PRO A 351 -0.10 12.63 13.62
CA PRO A 351 0.61 11.38 13.64
C PRO A 351 2.07 11.57 13.23
N VAL A 352 2.94 10.84 13.91
CA VAL A 352 4.37 10.69 13.63
C VAL A 352 4.64 9.20 13.54
N VAL A 353 5.18 8.76 12.40
CA VAL A 353 5.39 7.35 12.08
C VAL A 353 6.88 6.98 12.26
N GLY A 354 7.13 5.77 12.76
CA GLY A 354 8.47 5.18 12.80
C GLY A 354 9.44 5.98 13.67
N ASN A 355 10.65 6.22 13.14
CA ASN A 355 11.66 7.04 13.79
C ASN A 355 11.59 8.49 13.28
N ALA A 356 10.62 9.24 13.80
CA ALA A 356 10.41 10.65 13.46
C ALA A 356 10.24 10.86 11.94
N THR A 357 9.23 10.21 11.36
CA THR A 357 8.85 10.21 9.93
C THR A 357 9.73 9.39 8.98
N LEU A 358 10.61 8.56 9.54
CA LEU A 358 11.46 7.65 8.77
C LEU A 358 11.13 6.17 9.06
N PRO A 359 11.14 5.30 8.04
CA PRO A 359 11.10 3.85 8.22
C PRO A 359 12.17 3.36 9.20
N THR A 360 11.80 2.48 10.12
CA THR A 360 12.79 1.90 11.05
C THR A 360 13.73 0.92 10.34
N THR A 361 15.01 0.96 10.72
CA THR A 361 16.09 0.10 10.17
C THR A 361 16.82 -0.70 11.25
N THR A 362 16.35 -0.62 12.49
CA THR A 362 16.89 -1.33 13.66
C THR A 362 15.75 -2.07 14.37
N PRO A 363 16.05 -3.08 15.20
CA PRO A 363 15.03 -3.79 15.96
C PRO A 363 14.12 -2.84 16.75
N GLN A 364 12.82 -3.08 16.65
CA GLN A 364 11.75 -2.36 17.34
C GLN A 364 10.94 -3.35 18.20
N LEU A 365 10.31 -2.88 19.28
CA LEU A 365 9.41 -3.72 20.06
C LEU A 365 8.22 -4.20 19.23
N ARG A 366 7.85 -5.48 19.38
CA ARG A 366 6.71 -6.07 18.67
C ARG A 366 5.37 -5.43 19.07
N PRO A 367 4.40 -5.39 18.15
CA PRO A 367 3.01 -5.12 18.48
C PRO A 367 2.44 -6.15 19.44
N THR A 368 1.41 -5.75 20.19
CA THR A 368 0.71 -6.68 21.08
C THR A 368 -0.14 -7.66 20.27
N ALA A 369 0.17 -8.95 20.37
CA ALA A 369 -0.51 -10.00 19.62
C ALA A 369 -1.98 -10.17 20.03
N LEU A 370 -2.80 -10.59 19.06
CA LEU A 370 -4.16 -11.04 19.33
C LEU A 370 -4.16 -12.32 20.17
N PRO A 371 -5.19 -12.53 21.01
CA PRO A 371 -5.35 -13.74 21.82
C PRO A 371 -5.32 -15.05 21.02
#